data_AF-F6FPX4-F1
#
_entry.id   AF-F6FPX4-F1
#
_cell.length_a   1.000
_cell.length_b   1.000
_cell.length_c   1.000
_cell.angle_alpha   90.00
_cell.angle_beta   90.00
_cell.angle_gamma   90.00
#
_symmetry.space_group_name_H-M   'P 1'
#
loop_
_entity.id
_entity.type
_entity.pdbx_description
1 polymer ?
#
loop_
_entity_poly.entity_id
_entity_poly.type
_entity_poly.pdbx_seq_one_letter_code
_entity_poly.pdbx_strand_id
1 'polypeptide(L)' 'MNLSSDAAGTVRRVRRMSGRDPRQAFRGATPLELLFGLAFVVAFGVAGEEAAHFLVEDHVGEG' A
#
# COMPACT_ATOMS: atom_id res chain seq x y z
N MET A 1 -46.28 20.80 2.82
CA MET A 1 -45.10 21.14 3.65
C MET A 1 -43.93 20.37 3.08
N ASN A 2 -43.06 21.08 2.37
CA ASN A 2 -42.00 20.53 1.51
C ASN A 2 -40.67 20.46 2.28
N LEU A 3 -39.85 19.45 1.96
CA LEU A 3 -38.40 19.35 2.21
C LEU A 3 -37.92 19.48 3.68
N SER A 4 -37.87 18.37 4.42
CA SER A 4 -36.93 18.20 5.55
C SER A 4 -36.07 16.97 5.32
N SER A 5 -34.96 17.19 4.66
CA SER A 5 -33.64 16.74 5.09
C SER A 5 -32.74 17.08 3.93
N ASP A 6 -32.13 18.24 4.06
CA ASP A 6 -30.92 18.58 3.35
C ASP A 6 -30.07 17.32 3.21
N ALA A 7 -29.80 16.92 1.97
CA ALA A 7 -28.83 15.90 1.63
C ALA A 7 -27.47 16.49 1.96
N ALA A 8 -27.20 16.72 3.25
CA ALA A 8 -25.97 17.26 3.76
C ALA A 8 -24.87 16.33 3.28
N GLY A 9 -24.18 16.76 2.21
CA GLY A 9 -23.12 16.01 1.58
C GLY A 9 -22.14 15.60 2.65
N THR A 10 -22.08 14.30 2.93
CA THR A 10 -21.22 13.77 3.98
C THR A 10 -19.78 14.05 3.58
N VAL A 11 -19.19 15.10 4.16
CA VAL A 11 -17.78 15.42 3.97
C VAL A 11 -16.96 14.24 4.50
N ARG A 12 -16.44 13.42 3.58
CA ARG A 12 -15.61 12.26 3.92
C ARG A 12 -14.24 12.76 4.34
N ARG A 13 -14.05 12.94 5.65
CA ARG A 13 -12.74 13.24 6.22
C ARG A 13 -11.78 12.07 5.98
N VAL A 14 -10.61 12.38 5.43
CA VAL A 14 -9.52 11.41 5.31
C VAL A 14 -9.02 11.07 6.72
N ARG A 15 -9.02 9.79 7.07
CA ARG A 15 -8.36 9.29 8.28
C ARG A 15 -7.06 8.60 7.88
N ARG A 16 -6.02 8.75 8.72
CA ARG A 16 -4.78 8.01 8.59
C ARG A 16 -5.09 6.51 8.62
N MET A 17 -4.51 5.75 7.68
CA MET A 17 -4.57 4.30 7.70
C MET A 17 -3.67 3.76 8.82
N SER A 18 -4.20 2.82 9.61
CA SER A 18 -3.42 1.99 10.52
C SER A 18 -3.12 0.64 9.88
N GLY A 19 -2.03 -0.02 10.31
CA GLY A 19 -1.73 -1.38 9.87
C GLY A 19 -2.82 -2.38 10.27
N ARG A 20 -2.82 -3.54 9.60
CA ARG A 20 -3.71 -4.67 9.93
C ARG A 20 -3.34 -5.23 11.31
N ASP A 21 -4.35 -5.52 12.13
CA ASP A 21 -4.17 -6.32 13.35
C ASP A 21 -4.12 -7.81 13.00
N PRO A 22 -2.98 -8.51 13.24
CA PRO A 22 -2.85 -9.93 12.95
C PRO A 22 -3.82 -10.83 13.75
N ARG A 23 -4.35 -10.34 14.87
CA ARG A 23 -5.25 -11.10 15.75
C ARG A 23 -6.71 -11.06 15.30
N GLN A 24 -7.07 -10.22 14.33
CA GLN A 24 -8.43 -10.16 13.80
C GLN A 24 -8.68 -11.29 12.80
N ALA A 25 -9.40 -12.32 13.24
CA ALA A 25 -9.79 -13.45 12.40
C ALA A 25 -10.86 -13.05 11.36
N PHE A 26 -10.78 -13.64 10.17
CA PHE A 26 -11.82 -13.61 9.11
C PHE A 26 -12.23 -12.22 8.58
N ARG A 27 -11.36 -11.22 8.70
CA ARG A 27 -11.58 -9.87 8.15
C ARG A 27 -10.92 -9.77 6.77
N GLY A 28 -11.68 -9.43 5.72
CA GLY A 28 -11.16 -9.21 4.36
C GLY A 28 -10.35 -7.90 4.22
N ALA A 29 -9.31 -7.87 3.39
CA ALA A 29 -8.51 -6.67 3.19
C ALA A 29 -9.31 -5.54 2.53
N THR A 30 -9.13 -4.31 3.00
CA THR A 30 -9.65 -3.14 2.27
C THR A 30 -8.80 -2.88 1.03
N PRO A 31 -9.33 -2.17 0.01
CA PRO A 31 -8.55 -1.76 -1.15
C PRO A 31 -7.27 -0.97 -0.79
N LEU A 32 -7.32 -0.13 0.26
CA LEU A 32 -6.16 0.66 0.68
C LEU A 32 -5.07 -0.21 1.33
N GLU A 33 -5.48 -1.23 2.10
CA GLU A 33 -4.55 -2.24 2.66
C GLU A 33 -3.86 -3.05 1.55
N LEU A 34 -4.60 -3.42 0.49
CA LEU A 34 -4.03 -4.12 -0.66
C LEU A 34 -3.07 -3.25 -1.46
N LEU A 35 -3.46 -2.00 -1.75
CA LEU A 35 -2.60 -1.04 -2.45
C LEU A 35 -1.29 -0.81 -1.70
N PHE A 36 -1.36 -0.68 -0.37
CA PHE A 36 -0.17 -0.52 0.45
C PHE A 36 0.75 -1.75 0.37
N GLY A 37 0.21 -2.96 0.52
CA GLY A 37 1.00 -4.19 0.40
C GLY A 37 1.65 -4.34 -0.98
N LEU A 38 0.91 -3.98 -2.03
CA LEU A 38 1.43 -3.98 -3.40
C LEU A 38 2.57 -2.98 -3.58
N ALA A 39 2.41 -1.74 -3.12
CA ALA A 39 3.45 -0.72 -3.21
C ALA A 39 4.74 -1.14 -2.48
N PHE A 40 4.61 -1.80 -1.33
CA PHE A 40 5.73 -2.40 -0.62
C PHE A 40 6.44 -3.45 -1.48
N VAL A 41 5.71 -4.44 -2.01
CA VAL A 41 6.28 -5.49 -2.87
C VAL A 41 7.00 -4.91 -4.09
N VAL A 42 6.39 -3.91 -4.74
CA VAL A 42 7.00 -3.23 -5.90
C VAL A 42 8.30 -2.52 -5.51
N ALA A 43 8.34 -1.83 -4.37
CA ALA A 43 9.56 -1.16 -3.91
C ALA A 43 10.71 -2.13 -3.69
N PHE A 44 10.44 -3.33 -3.15
CA PHE A 44 11.45 -4.39 -3.02
C PHE A 44 11.86 -4.98 -4.38
N GLY A 45 10.93 -5.11 -5.33
CA GLY A 45 11.25 -5.55 -6.68
C GLY A 45 12.23 -4.60 -7.37
N VAL A 46 11.96 -3.30 -7.31
CA VAL A 46 12.84 -2.25 -7.88
C VAL A 46 14.18 -2.22 -7.15
N ALA A 47 14.20 -2.25 -5.82
CA ALA A 47 15.44 -2.27 -5.05
C ALA A 47 16.29 -3.53 -5.33
N GLY A 48 15.65 -4.67 -5.59
CA GLY A 48 16.31 -5.91 -5.96
C GLY A 48 16.96 -5.87 -7.35
N GLU A 49 16.33 -5.20 -8.32
CA GLU A 49 16.89 -4.99 -9.65
C GLU A 49 18.17 -4.15 -9.59
N GLU A 50 18.14 -3.02 -8.88
CA GLU A 50 19.31 -2.17 -8.66
C GLU A 50 20.41 -2.93 -7.90
N ALA A 51 20.05 -3.68 -6.84
CA ALA A 51 21.01 -4.49 -6.09
C ALA A 51 21.66 -5.57 -6.97
N ALA A 52 20.89 -6.22 -7.85
CA ALA A 52 21.42 -7.21 -8.78
C ALA A 52 22.40 -6.58 -9.78
N HIS A 53 22.13 -5.35 -10.24
CA HIS A 53 23.07 -4.61 -11.08
C HIS A 53 24.40 -4.36 -10.37
N PHE A 54 24.36 -3.82 -9.15
CA PHE A 54 25.57 -3.59 -8.34
C PHE A 54 26.33 -4.90 -8.02
N LEU A 55 25.61 -5.99 -7.74
CA LEU A 55 26.22 -7.31 -7.52
C LEU A 55 26.91 -7.87 -8.78
N VAL A 56 26.33 -7.63 -9.95
CA VAL A 56 26.94 -8.03 -11.23
C VAL A 56 28.13 -7.15 -11.57
N GLU A 57 28.07 -5.84 -11.34
CA GLU A 57 29.21 -4.93 -11.56
C GLU A 57 30.41 -5.28 -10.67
N ASP A 58 30.17 -5.72 -9.43
CA ASP A 58 31.22 -6.18 -8.51
C ASP A 58 31.77 -7.59 -8.89
N HIS A 59 31.02 -8.40 -9.66
CA HIS A 59 31.44 -9.74 -10.13
C HIS A 59 31.95 -9.80 -11.58
N VAL A 60 31.84 -8.72 -12.36
CA VAL A 60 32.40 -8.64 -13.73
C VAL A 60 33.88 -8.21 -13.72
N GLY A 61 34.46 -7.94 -12.53
CA GLY A 61 35.86 -7.56 -12.34
C GLY A 61 36.82 -8.67 -11.86
N GLU A 62 36.35 -9.88 -11.58
CA GLU A 62 37.22 -11.03 -11.26
C GLU A 62 37.11 -12.11 -12.35
N GLY A 63 37.88 -11.90 -13.42
CA GLY A 63 38.07 -12.84 -14.52
C GLY A 63 39.14 -12.36 -15.48
#